data_AF-A0A5N1IEU8-F1
#
_entry.id   AF-A0A5N1IEU8-F1
#
_cell.length_a   1.000
_cell.length_b   1.000
_cell.length_c   1.000
_cell.angle_alpha   90.00
_cell.angle_beta   90.00
_cell.angle_gamma   90.00
#
_symmetry.space_group_name_H-M   'P 1'
#
loop_
_entity.id
_entity.type
_entity.pdbx_description
1 polymer ?
#
loop_
_entity_poly.entity_id
_entity_poly.type
_entity_poly.pdbx_seq_one_letter_code
_entity_poly.pdbx_strand_id
1 'polypeptide(L)' 'MTYKLKIDDEAQTIQDVHVPNKEAFKIIKFSVLNNHMEGWKPNKVDIEELLDSYYCPDPEDIKVYEEILG' A
#
# COMPACT_ATOMS: atom_id res chain seq x y z
N MET A 1 -0.58 20.09 -13.90
CA MET A 1 -1.69 19.20 -13.54
C MET A 1 -1.64 18.98 -12.04
N THR A 2 -2.76 19.06 -11.34
CA THR A 2 -2.83 18.81 -9.89
C THR A 2 -2.85 17.31 -9.65
N TYR A 3 -2.03 16.82 -8.72
CA TYR A 3 -2.04 15.43 -8.29
C TYR A 3 -3.43 15.00 -7.79
N LYS A 4 -3.86 13.78 -8.13
CA LYS A 4 -5.05 13.14 -7.59
C LYS A 4 -4.75 11.67 -7.34
N LEU A 5 -5.02 11.19 -6.13
CA LEU A 5 -4.96 9.77 -5.80
C LEU A 5 -6.05 9.02 -6.59
N LYS A 6 -5.66 7.98 -7.33
CA LYS A 6 -6.55 7.12 -8.10
C LYS A 6 -6.75 5.80 -7.35
N ILE A 7 -8.00 5.50 -7.01
CA ILE A 7 -8.41 4.21 -6.45
C ILE A 7 -9.69 3.79 -7.16
N ASP A 8 -9.74 2.54 -7.60
CA ASP A 8 -10.95 1.88 -8.11
C ASP A 8 -11.21 0.63 -7.27
N ASP A 9 -12.32 0.67 -6.52
CA ASP A 9 -12.74 -0.42 -5.64
C ASP A 9 -13.28 -1.64 -6.39
N GLU A 10 -13.91 -1.43 -7.56
CA GLU A 10 -14.47 -2.52 -8.35
C GLU A 10 -13.36 -3.29 -9.08
N ALA A 11 -12.41 -2.56 -9.67
CA ALA A 11 -11.27 -3.13 -10.36
C ALA A 11 -10.12 -3.54 -9.42
N GLN A 12 -10.24 -3.23 -8.11
CA GLN A 12 -9.18 -3.41 -7.11
C GLN A 12 -7.85 -2.80 -7.57
N THR A 13 -7.88 -1.53 -8.01
CA THR A 13 -6.68 -0.82 -8.47
C THR A 13 -6.34 0.39 -7.61
N ILE A 14 -5.05 0.62 -7.39
CA ILE A 14 -4.49 1.80 -6.70
C ILE A 14 -3.36 2.34 -7.56
N GLN A 15 -3.44 3.61 -7.99
CA GLN A 15 -2.45 4.22 -8.91
C GLN A 15 -2.12 3.35 -10.12
N ASP A 16 -3.16 2.79 -10.75
CA ASP A 16 -3.06 1.92 -11.94
C ASP A 16 -2.39 0.54 -11.68
N VAL A 17 -2.14 0.17 -10.41
CA VAL A 17 -1.67 -1.16 -9.99
C VAL A 17 -2.86 -2.02 -9.57
N HIS A 18 -3.00 -3.21 -10.16
CA HIS A 18 -4.04 -4.18 -9.80
C HIS A 18 -3.59 -5.04 -8.63
N VAL A 19 -4.41 -5.11 -7.57
CA VAL A 19 -4.19 -5.94 -6.39
C VAL A 19 -5.23 -7.06 -6.38
N PRO A 20 -4.91 -8.28 -6.85
CA PRO A 20 -5.92 -9.33 -7.08
C PRO A 20 -6.50 -9.89 -5.77
N ASN A 21 -5.71 -9.95 -4.70
CA ASN A 21 -6.17 -10.43 -3.40
C ASN A 21 -6.98 -9.33 -2.69
N LYS A 22 -8.22 -9.64 -2.31
CA LYS A 22 -9.15 -8.69 -1.66
C LYS A 22 -8.69 -8.20 -0.30
N GLU A 23 -8.01 -9.04 0.46
CA GLU A 23 -7.47 -8.68 1.78
C GLU A 23 -6.27 -7.75 1.62
N ALA A 24 -5.32 -8.13 0.75
CA ALA A 24 -4.18 -7.28 0.40
C ALA A 24 -4.65 -5.90 -0.10
N PHE A 25 -5.66 -5.86 -0.98
CA PHE A 25 -6.22 -4.60 -1.47
C PHE A 25 -6.75 -3.72 -0.34
N LYS A 26 -7.48 -4.28 0.63
CA LYS A 26 -8.01 -3.52 1.77
C LYS A 26 -6.88 -2.96 2.66
N ILE A 27 -5.87 -3.78 2.95
CA ILE A 27 -4.73 -3.39 3.80
C ILE A 27 -3.91 -2.29 3.12
N ILE A 28 -3.53 -2.50 1.87
CA ILE A 28 -2.73 -1.53 1.10
C ILE A 28 -3.54 -0.24 0.89
N LYS A 29 -4.84 -0.33 0.53
CA LYS A 29 -5.72 0.84 0.42
C LYS A 29 -5.77 1.64 1.72
N PHE A 30 -5.90 0.98 2.87
CA PHE A 30 -5.93 1.65 4.17
C PHE A 30 -4.62 2.40 4.45
N SER A 31 -3.47 1.74 4.26
CA SER A 31 -2.15 2.37 4.41
C SER A 31 -1.99 3.58 3.48
N VAL A 32 -2.39 3.43 2.21
CA VAL A 32 -2.33 4.50 1.21
C VAL A 32 -3.21 5.69 1.59
N LEU A 33 -4.45 5.45 2.01
CA LEU A 33 -5.36 6.54 2.39
C LEU A 33 -4.86 7.30 3.61
N ASN A 34 -4.38 6.60 4.66
CA ASN A 34 -3.87 7.25 5.86
C ASN A 34 -2.64 8.11 5.56
N ASN A 35 -1.65 7.54 4.87
CA ASN A 35 -0.44 8.27 4.52
C ASN A 35 -0.73 9.42 3.54
N HIS A 36 -1.71 9.25 2.63
CA HIS A 36 -2.14 10.33 1.75
C HIS A 36 -2.77 11.51 2.50
N MET A 37 -3.53 11.25 3.57
CA MET A 37 -4.05 12.31 4.45
C MET A 37 -2.94 13.11 5.11
N GLU A 38 -1.80 12.48 5.41
CA GLU A 38 -0.58 13.12 5.94
C GLU A 38 0.27 13.81 4.85
N GLY A 39 -0.21 13.85 3.60
CA GLY A 39 0.42 14.57 2.50
C GLY A 39 1.30 13.72 1.58
N TRP A 40 1.40 12.42 1.83
CA TRP A 40 2.06 11.50 0.89
C TRP A 40 1.33 11.48 -0.46
N LYS A 41 2.07 11.40 -1.56
CA LYS A 41 1.51 11.42 -2.92
C LYS A 41 2.04 10.22 -3.71
N PRO A 42 1.54 9.01 -3.43
CA PRO A 42 2.07 7.80 -4.04
C PRO A 42 1.96 7.84 -5.56
N ASN A 43 2.97 7.34 -6.23
CA ASN A 43 2.94 7.00 -7.64
C ASN A 43 2.77 5.48 -7.82
N LYS A 44 2.85 5.00 -9.06
CA LYS A 44 2.68 3.58 -9.39
C LYS A 44 3.75 2.69 -8.71
N VAL A 45 5.01 3.10 -8.74
CA VAL A 45 6.14 2.35 -8.17
C VAL A 45 5.97 2.19 -6.67
N ASP A 46 5.56 3.25 -5.98
CA ASP A 46 5.30 3.21 -4.54
C ASP A 46 4.25 2.14 -4.16
N ILE A 47 3.23 1.94 -5.00
CA ILE A 47 2.20 0.90 -4.78
C ILE A 47 2.74 -0.50 -5.13
N GLU A 48 3.56 -0.62 -6.18
CA GLU A 48 4.23 -1.88 -6.51
C GLU A 48 5.16 -2.34 -5.38
N GLU A 49 5.92 -1.43 -4.77
CA GLU A 49 6.78 -1.70 -3.61
C GLU A 49 5.97 -2.11 -2.39
N LEU A 50 4.88 -1.39 -2.04
CA LEU A 50 3.99 -1.80 -0.95
C LEU A 50 3.37 -3.19 -1.16
N LEU A 51 3.04 -3.52 -2.41
CA LEU A 51 2.49 -4.82 -2.76
C LEU A 51 3.55 -5.92 -2.63
N ASP A 52 4.78 -5.65 -3.07
CA ASP A 52 5.90 -6.58 -2.93
C ASP A 52 6.22 -6.83 -1.45
N SER A 53 6.35 -5.77 -0.63
CA SER A 53 6.58 -5.90 0.83
C SER A 53 5.46 -6.67 1.55
N TYR A 54 4.22 -6.58 1.07
CA TYR A 54 3.10 -7.35 1.65
C TYR A 54 3.26 -8.86 1.40
N TYR A 55 3.72 -9.27 0.21
CA TYR A 55 3.88 -10.68 -0.15
C TYR A 55 5.24 -11.27 0.21
N CYS A 56 6.27 -10.42 0.26
CA CYS A 56 7.65 -10.75 0.55
C CYS A 56 8.15 -9.80 1.65
N PRO A 57 7.66 -9.96 2.90
CA PRO A 57 8.12 -9.12 3.99
C PRO A 57 9.61 -9.37 4.25
N ASP A 58 10.39 -8.30 4.37
CA ASP A 58 11.78 -8.41 4.76
C ASP A 58 11.86 -9.02 6.17
N PRO A 59 12.65 -10.08 6.40
CA PRO A 59 12.87 -10.63 7.73
C PRO A 59 13.33 -9.60 8.77
N GLU A 60 14.00 -8.52 8.37
CA GLU A 60 14.38 -7.42 9.26
C GLU A 60 13.18 -6.58 9.67
N ASP A 61 12.26 -6.29 8.75
CA ASP A 61 11.01 -5.58 9.06
C ASP A 61 10.14 -6.38 10.04
N ILE A 62 10.09 -7.71 9.87
CA ILE A 62 9.37 -8.61 10.79
C ILE A 62 9.91 -8.47 12.21
N LYS A 63 11.24 -8.48 12.39
CA LYS A 63 11.85 -8.33 13.73
C LYS A 63 11.52 -6.99 14.38
N VAL A 64 11.56 -5.91 13.61
CA VAL A 64 11.20 -4.57 14.11
C VAL A 64 9.75 -4.53 14.56
N TYR A 65 8.83 -5.13 13.79
CA TYR A 65 7.43 -5.25 14.21
C TYR A 65 7.25 -6.06 15.49
N GLU A 66 7.96 -7.19 15.63
CA GLU A 66 7.94 -8.01 16.85
C GLU A 66 8.51 -7.27 18.06
N GLU A 67 9.57 -6.47 17.89
CA GLU A 67 10.20 -5.70 18.97
C GLU A 67 9.37 -4.49 19.44
N ILE A 68 8.58 -3.88 18.55
CA ILE A 68 7.76 -2.70 18.87
C ILE A 68 6.38 -3.09 19.43
N LEU A 69 5.79 -4.18 18.95
CA LEU A 69 4.42 -4.60 19.29
C LEU A 69 4.33 -5.84 20.19
N GLY A 70 5.47 -6.47 20.49
CA GLY A 70 5.62 -7.61 21.41
C GLY A 70 5.85 -7.20 22.86
#